data_AF-A0A0B8P570-F1
#
_entry.id   AF-A0A0B8P570-F1
#
_cell.length_a   1.000
_cell.length_b   1.000
_cell.length_c   1.000
_cell.angle_alpha   90.00
_cell.angle_beta   90.00
_cell.angle_gamma   90.00
#
_symmetry.space_group_name_H-M   'P 1'
#
loop_
_entity.id
_entity.type
_entity.pdbx_description
1 polymer ?
#
loop_
_entity_poly.entity_id
_entity_poly.type
_entity_poly.pdbx_seq_one_letter_code
_entity_poly.pdbx_strand_id
1 'polypeptide(L)'
;MITPSKVAWALALGADFVVSARGHMFALGCIQALKCNKDTCPTGITTQNKSLQKGLNVEDKKQRVANYNKYIHYGVGLIAHSCGVTNARDIKMDHVRVVTENGLSIALDKLYQHHE
;
A
#
# COMPACT_ATOMS: atom_id res chain seq x y z
N MET A 1 0.46 -1.55 -3.01
CA MET A 1 0.72 -1.98 -1.61
C MET A 1 -0.15 -1.18 -0.66
N ILE A 2 -0.71 -1.80 0.39
CA ILE A 2 -1.70 -1.13 1.27
C ILE A 2 -1.05 -0.45 2.47
N THR A 3 0.03 -1.00 3.03
CA THR A 3 0.67 -0.50 4.26
C THR A 3 1.99 0.22 3.96
N PRO A 4 2.39 1.22 4.78
CA PRO A 4 3.66 1.93 4.62
C PRO A 4 4.88 1.02 4.66
N SER A 5 4.92 0.02 5.55
CA SER A 5 6.02 -0.93 5.67
C SER A 5 6.27 -1.72 4.39
N LYS A 6 5.20 -2.10 3.69
CA LYS A 6 5.29 -2.75 2.39
C LYS A 6 5.86 -1.79 1.35
N VAL A 7 5.41 -0.54 1.31
CA VAL A 7 5.97 0.47 0.39
C VAL A 7 7.47 0.65 0.64
N ALA A 8 7.89 0.82 1.89
CA ALA A 8 9.30 0.94 2.27
C ALA A 8 10.12 -0.29 1.83
N TRP A 9 9.59 -1.51 2.01
CA TRP A 9 10.23 -2.72 1.52
C TRP A 9 10.43 -2.70 -0.01
N ALA A 10 9.40 -2.33 -0.79
CA ALA A 10 9.54 -2.25 -2.24
C ALA A 10 10.58 -1.21 -2.67
N LEU A 11 10.62 -0.05 -2.01
CA LEU A 11 11.67 0.96 -2.25
C LEU A 11 13.06 0.39 -1.93
N ALA A 12 13.21 -0.31 -0.80
CA ALA A 12 14.45 -0.98 -0.40
C ALA A 12 14.97 -1.98 -1.44
N LEU A 13 14.06 -2.69 -2.10
CA LEU A 13 14.37 -3.63 -3.18
C LEU A 13 14.68 -2.95 -4.53
N GLY A 14 14.58 -1.61 -4.61
CA GLY A 14 14.91 -0.84 -5.81
C GLY A 14 13.73 -0.45 -6.68
N ALA A 15 12.48 -0.49 -6.19
CA ALA A 15 11.34 0.03 -6.95
C ALA A 15 11.39 1.56 -7.07
N ASP A 16 11.20 2.11 -8.27
CA ASP A 16 11.16 3.56 -8.50
C ASP A 16 9.89 4.23 -7.95
N PHE A 17 8.78 3.47 -7.95
CA PHE A 17 7.48 3.91 -7.47
C PHE A 17 6.60 2.73 -7.04
N VAL A 18 5.59 3.02 -6.21
CA VAL A 18 4.63 2.02 -5.71
C VAL A 18 3.21 2.54 -5.87
N VAL A 19 2.31 1.69 -6.37
CA VAL A 19 0.89 2.01 -6.55
C VAL A 19 0.02 1.15 -5.62
N SER A 20 -1.10 1.70 -5.13
CA SER A 20 -2.04 1.00 -4.25
C SER A 20 -3.44 0.92 -4.84
N ALA A 21 -3.77 -0.09 -5.66
CA ALA A 21 -5.14 -0.26 -6.12
C ALA A 21 -6.10 -0.56 -4.95
N ARG A 22 -5.80 -1.60 -4.16
CA ARG A 22 -6.69 -2.06 -3.08
C ARG A 22 -6.85 -1.05 -1.95
N GLY A 23 -5.80 -0.29 -1.61
CA GLY A 23 -5.90 0.75 -0.60
C GLY A 23 -6.87 1.86 -1.01
N HIS A 24 -6.79 2.33 -2.26
CA HIS A 24 -7.75 3.29 -2.80
C HIS A 24 -9.18 2.71 -2.85
N MET A 25 -9.34 1.43 -3.20
CA MET A 25 -10.66 0.78 -3.16
C MET A 25 -11.27 0.79 -1.75
N PHE A 26 -10.49 0.52 -0.70
CA PHE A 26 -10.96 0.63 0.69
C PHE A 26 -11.27 2.06 1.08
N ALA A 27 -10.43 3.02 0.70
CA ALA A 27 -10.68 4.44 0.93
C ALA A 27 -11.99 4.91 0.25
N LEU A 28 -12.28 4.43 -0.96
CA LEU A 28 -13.55 4.63 -1.68
C LEU A 28 -14.75 3.92 -1.04
N GLY A 29 -14.52 2.98 -0.10
CA GLY A 29 -15.58 2.25 0.61
C GLY A 29 -15.85 0.85 0.09
N CYS A 30 -14.88 0.15 -0.48
CA CYS A 30 -15.00 -1.28 -0.74
C CYS A 30 -15.15 -2.05 0.57
N ILE A 31 -16.19 -2.87 0.66
CA ILE A 31 -16.50 -3.73 1.83
C ILE A 31 -16.17 -5.21 1.59
N GLN A 32 -15.39 -5.50 0.54
CA GLN A 32 -15.05 -6.87 0.14
C GLN A 32 -16.26 -7.78 -0.11
N ALA A 33 -17.32 -7.26 -0.72
CA ALA A 33 -18.52 -8.05 -1.02
C ALA A 33 -18.30 -9.18 -2.07
N LEU A 34 -17.14 -9.22 -2.74
CA LEU A 34 -16.80 -10.21 -3.79
C LEU A 34 -17.82 -10.28 -4.93
N LYS A 35 -18.45 -9.14 -5.27
CA LYS A 35 -19.42 -9.00 -6.38
C LYS A 35 -18.88 -8.19 -7.56
N CYS A 36 -17.57 -7.99 -7.64
CA CYS A 36 -16.96 -7.06 -8.60
C CYS A 36 -17.25 -7.41 -10.06
N ASN A 37 -17.36 -8.70 -10.38
CA ASN A 37 -17.64 -9.21 -11.71
C ASN A 37 -19.14 -9.35 -12.03
N LYS A 38 -20.02 -9.11 -11.05
CA LYS A 38 -21.47 -9.36 -11.15
C LYS A 38 -22.29 -8.11 -11.45
N ASP A 39 -21.62 -6.98 -11.71
CA ASP A 39 -22.25 -5.66 -11.91
C ASP A 39 -23.16 -5.18 -10.75
N THR A 40 -23.08 -5.83 -9.58
CA THR A 40 -23.99 -5.64 -8.44
C THR A 40 -23.24 -5.23 -7.18
N CYS A 41 -22.19 -4.42 -7.34
CA CYS A 41 -21.40 -3.89 -6.25
C CYS A 41 -22.25 -2.96 -5.37
N PRO A 42 -22.49 -3.30 -4.08
CA PRO A 42 -23.42 -2.54 -3.24
C PRO A 42 -22.92 -1.13 -2.89
N THR A 43 -21.62 -0.87 -3.04
CA THR A 43 -21.01 0.43 -2.72
C THR A 43 -20.75 1.29 -3.95
N GLY A 44 -21.21 0.83 -5.12
CA GLY A 44 -21.18 1.58 -6.37
C GLY A 44 -19.84 1.60 -7.12
N ILE A 45 -18.80 0.95 -6.59
CA ILE A 45 -17.42 1.04 -7.14
C ILE A 45 -17.29 0.31 -8.49
N THR A 46 -17.84 -0.90 -8.59
CA THR A 46 -17.70 -1.79 -9.75
C THR A 46 -19.08 -2.18 -10.29
N THR A 47 -19.79 -1.18 -10.83
CA THR A 47 -21.12 -1.36 -11.42
C THR A 47 -21.40 -0.31 -12.48
N GLN A 48 -22.13 -0.67 -13.53
CA GLN A 48 -22.71 0.23 -14.53
C GLN A 48 -24.16 0.62 -14.22
N ASN A 49 -24.77 -0.01 -13.20
CA ASN A 49 -26.10 0.34 -12.74
C ASN A 49 -26.11 1.73 -12.08
N LYS A 50 -26.82 2.68 -12.70
CA LYS A 50 -26.91 4.07 -12.24
C LYS A 50 -27.48 4.23 -10.83
N SER A 51 -28.34 3.32 -10.37
CA SER A 51 -28.86 3.34 -9.00
C SER A 51 -27.75 2.99 -7.99
N LEU A 52 -26.95 1.97 -8.27
CA LEU A 52 -25.84 1.55 -7.40
C LEU A 52 -24.68 2.55 -7.44
N GLN A 53 -24.40 3.17 -8.60
CA GLN A 53 -23.37 4.21 -8.72
C GLN A 53 -23.61 5.43 -7.80
N LYS A 54 -24.86 5.69 -7.37
CA LYS A 54 -25.17 6.73 -6.36
C LYS A 54 -24.43 6.51 -5.03
N GLY A 55 -24.02 5.27 -4.75
CA GLY A 55 -23.15 4.95 -3.62
C GLY A 55 -21.77 5.61 -3.70
N LEU A 56 -21.31 6.08 -4.86
CA LEU A 56 -20.09 6.87 -5.05
C LEU A 56 -20.34 8.38 -4.87
N ASN A 57 -20.62 8.81 -3.63
CA ASN A 57 -20.68 10.24 -3.31
C ASN A 57 -19.28 10.88 -3.43
N VAL A 58 -19.07 11.70 -4.45
CA VAL A 58 -17.78 12.36 -4.74
C VAL A 58 -17.34 13.28 -3.61
N GLU A 59 -18.27 14.04 -3.01
CA GLU A 59 -17.95 15.02 -1.97
C GLU A 59 -17.38 14.37 -0.71
N ASP A 60 -17.91 13.20 -0.31
CA ASP A 60 -17.37 12.41 0.80
C ASP A 60 -16.09 11.65 0.40
N LYS A 61 -16.17 10.89 -0.70
CA LYS A 61 -15.16 9.88 -1.02
C LYS A 61 -13.84 10.49 -1.48
N LYS A 62 -13.85 11.68 -2.09
CA LYS A 62 -12.61 12.38 -2.47
C LYS A 62 -11.74 12.66 -1.25
N GLN A 63 -12.34 13.09 -0.14
CA GLN A 63 -11.60 13.41 1.09
C GLN A 63 -11.00 12.15 1.71
N ARG A 64 -11.75 11.03 1.70
CA ARG A 64 -11.27 9.74 2.21
C ARG A 64 -10.07 9.22 1.42
N VAL A 65 -10.13 9.31 0.09
CA VAL A 65 -9.02 8.94 -0.80
C VAL A 65 -7.80 9.83 -0.57
N ALA A 66 -8.00 11.15 -0.48
CA ALA A 66 -6.93 12.11 -0.18
C ALA A 66 -6.27 11.83 1.18
N ASN A 67 -7.08 11.57 2.21
CA ASN A 67 -6.59 11.22 3.54
C ASN A 67 -5.79 9.93 3.52
N TYR A 68 -6.29 8.87 2.87
CA TYR A 68 -5.55 7.61 2.72
C TYR A 68 -4.18 7.84 2.10
N ASN A 69 -4.14 8.56 0.97
CA ASN A 69 -2.89 8.87 0.27
C ASN A 69 -1.92 9.66 1.19
N LYS A 70 -2.40 10.73 1.82
CA LYS A 70 -1.63 11.54 2.79
C LYS A 70 -1.00 10.69 3.89
N TYR A 71 -1.78 9.80 4.51
CA TYR A 71 -1.29 8.97 5.62
C TYR A 71 -0.35 7.85 5.17
N ILE A 72 -0.49 7.35 3.94
CA ILE A 72 0.51 6.45 3.36
C ILE A 72 1.85 7.17 3.20
N HIS A 73 1.88 8.36 2.59
CA HIS A 73 3.11 9.13 2.45
C HIS A 73 3.73 9.48 3.80
N TYR A 74 2.91 9.93 4.75
CA TYR A 74 3.35 10.21 6.11
C TYR A 74 3.99 8.98 6.77
N GLY A 75 3.31 7.82 6.71
CA GLY A 75 3.82 6.59 7.31
C GLY A 75 5.13 6.11 6.68
N VAL A 76 5.28 6.26 5.36
CA VAL A 76 6.54 5.90 4.67
C VAL A 76 7.66 6.87 5.07
N GLY A 77 7.37 8.18 5.16
CA GLY A 77 8.31 9.17 5.66
C GLY A 77 8.75 8.89 7.09
N LEU A 78 7.83 8.49 7.97
CA LEU A 78 8.15 8.11 9.35
C LEU A 78 9.09 6.90 9.40
N ILE A 79 8.89 5.90 8.53
CA ILE A 79 9.78 4.75 8.42
C ILE A 79 11.16 5.19 7.91
N ALA A 80 11.21 6.01 6.86
CA ALA A 80 12.45 6.55 6.30
C ALA A 80 13.29 7.27 7.36
N HIS A 81 12.66 8.18 8.13
CA HIS A 81 13.30 8.87 9.24
C HIS A 81 13.76 7.90 10.34
N SER A 82 12.99 6.86 10.64
CA SER A 82 13.37 5.84 11.63
C SER A 82 14.57 5.01 11.18
N CYS A 83 14.75 4.82 9.87
CA CYS A 83 15.92 4.19 9.27
C CYS A 83 17.12 5.15 9.13
N GLY A 84 17.01 6.41 9.55
CA GLY A 84 18.09 7.39 9.48
C GLY A 84 18.29 8.04 8.11
N VAL A 85 17.34 7.89 7.19
CA VAL A 85 17.39 8.52 5.87
C VAL A 85 16.42 9.69 5.75
N THR A 86 16.76 10.68 4.92
CA THR A 86 15.97 11.90 4.74
C THR A 86 14.88 11.75 3.67
N ASN A 87 15.09 10.88 2.68
CA ASN A 87 14.10 10.55 1.65
C ASN A 87 13.71 9.07 1.71
N ALA A 88 12.43 8.77 1.47
CA ALA A 88 11.94 7.40 1.37
C ALA A 88 12.64 6.58 0.26
N ARG A 89 13.14 7.24 -0.78
CA ARG A 89 13.90 6.60 -1.86
C ARG A 89 15.30 6.17 -1.46
N ASP A 90 15.83 6.71 -0.37
CA ASP A 90 17.16 6.35 0.13
C ASP A 90 17.12 5.09 1.01
N ILE A 91 15.92 4.51 1.22
CA ILE A 91 15.80 3.23 1.90
C ILE A 91 16.46 2.16 1.01
N LYS A 92 17.44 1.46 1.57
CA LYS A 92 18.20 0.37 0.95
C LYS A 92 17.91 -0.96 1.63
N MET A 93 18.40 -2.05 1.03
CA MET A 93 18.19 -3.42 1.51
C MET A 93 18.78 -3.65 2.91
N ASP A 94 19.87 -2.99 3.29
CA ASP A 94 20.48 -3.07 4.62
C ASP A 94 19.60 -2.51 5.76
N HIS A 95 18.64 -1.63 5.44
CA HIS A 95 17.63 -1.15 6.38
C HIS A 95 16.50 -2.16 6.66
N VAL A 96 16.39 -3.24 5.89
CA VAL A 96 15.31 -4.23 6.02
C VAL A 96 15.86 -5.53 6.57
N ARG A 97 15.15 -6.13 7.54
CA ARG A 97 15.46 -7.45 8.09
C ARG A 97 14.31 -8.43 7.91
N VAL A 98 14.64 -9.66 7.58
CA VAL A 98 13.69 -10.77 7.39
C VAL A 98 13.90 -11.79 8.50
N VAL A 99 12.81 -12.18 9.17
CA VAL A 99 12.83 -13.28 10.15
C VAL A 99 12.81 -14.60 9.38
N THR A 100 13.82 -15.43 9.60
CA THR A 100 13.98 -16.74 8.97
C THR A 100 13.35 -17.85 9.80
N GLU A 101 13.30 -19.08 9.25
CA GLU A 101 12.64 -20.25 9.89
C GLU A 101 13.18 -20.59 11.27
N ASN A 102 14.46 -20.31 11.53
CA ASN A 102 15.11 -20.50 12.82
C ASN A 102 14.79 -19.39 13.85
N GLY A 103 13.90 -18.44 13.51
CA GLY A 103 13.49 -17.33 14.38
C GLY A 103 14.50 -16.17 14.47
N LEU A 104 15.68 -16.30 13.86
CA LEU A 104 16.65 -15.22 13.76
C LEU A 104 16.30 -14.27 12.61
N SER A 105 16.86 -13.06 12.62
CA SER A 105 16.70 -12.12 11.50
C SER A 105 18.00 -11.93 10.74
N ILE A 106 17.91 -11.88 9.41
CA ILE A 106 19.01 -11.54 8.51
C ILE A 106 18.67 -10.23 7.78
N ALA A 107 19.70 -9.42 7.50
CA ALA A 107 19.54 -8.23 6.67
C ALA A 107 19.26 -8.64 5.21
N LEU A 108 18.43 -7.87 4.51
CA LEU A 108 17.92 -8.24 3.20
C LEU A 108 19.03 -8.29 2.14
N ASP A 109 20.01 -7.38 2.22
CA ASP A 109 21.19 -7.34 1.35
C ASP A 109 22.00 -8.65 1.43
N LYS A 110 22.21 -9.17 2.64
CA LYS A 110 22.91 -10.44 2.87
C LYS A 110 22.10 -11.65 2.40
N LEU A 111 20.77 -11.58 2.52
CA LEU A 111 19.90 -12.65 2.02
C LEU A 111 20.01 -12.79 0.50
N TYR A 112 20.04 -11.67 -0.23
CA TYR A 112 20.15 -11.67 -1.69
C TYR A 112 21.55 -12.04 -2.22
N GLN A 113 22.62 -11.77 -1.46
CA GLN A 113 23.99 -12.21 -1.81
C GLN A 113 24.15 -13.74 -1.89
N HIS A 114 23.23 -14.52 -1.34
CA HIS A 114 23.24 -15.99 -1.38
C HIS A 114 22.35 -16.59 -2.48
N HIS A 115 21.79 -15.75 -3.37
CA HIS A 115 20.89 -16.16 -4.46
C HIS A 115 21.51 -16.05 -5.86
N GLU A 116 22.82 -15.83 -5.97
CA GLU A 116 23.63 -16.01 -7.20
C GLU A 116 24.39 -17.34 -7.16
#